data_AF-A0A5C6CHX8-F1
#
_entry.id   AF-A0A5C6CHX8-F1
#
_cell.length_a   1.000
_cell.length_b   1.000
_cell.length_c   1.000
_cell.angle_alpha   90.00
_cell.angle_beta   90.00
_cell.angle_gamma   90.00
#
_symmetry.space_group_name_H-M   'P 1'
#
loop_
_entity.id
_entity.type
_entity.pdbx_description
1 polymer ?
#
loop_
_entity_poly.entity_id
_entity_poly.type
_entity_poly.pdbx_seq_one_letter_code
_entity_poly.pdbx_strand_id
1 'polypeptide(L)'
;MTNSEQLLPILIHWREDKMSTAATGDGSNLQLPTPLSACLISAAVFGFFHLTSPFSFALEYDYQTWFFLFLNIIAISLPAILYRFSRYGAKQRSQIGSGIPTDSWFLQLGVWLLIGLALLGTILKCYDLFVARGFSVTSNVNELYEQNSEISSSMAGLVSSLLYPLAFPTLIISLALHQSAKPSAKQIWKVAIILSILACLVAPLNAVMLGKRGAVFSVTILAALASYYSGIRLRKRTMLAATLVAFALFVFSTRMLSYRLEYMGASTEAAVEAGRFTDLLVMSPNYRSVARHSAMPDSLRATFYDWSVIQAYVVHAVPEYLFAIENFDSSEYQHGKFTFSLVAKFSSYFSDIHYDAKATAEVPPRTYIYSTLFGPLFFDFGFASVLVTLSIGVSFVFVYNFAKRDAVLVPLYLYLYTVVLVCPIICFLNMFYGFYYLTASISAAIFLKFCSRIRSFQSINHRAMS
;
A
#
# COMPACT_ATOMS: atom_id res chain seq x y z
N MET A 1 -0.04 50.88 18.15
CA MET A 1 -0.98 50.82 17.01
C MET A 1 -0.78 49.50 16.31
N THR A 2 -1.58 48.50 16.69
CA THR A 2 -1.47 47.10 16.28
C THR A 2 -2.60 46.78 15.32
N ASN A 3 -2.28 46.37 14.09
CA ASN A 3 -3.20 46.05 13.01
C ASN A 3 -4.04 44.80 13.30
N SER A 4 -5.10 44.93 14.10
CA SER A 4 -6.11 43.89 14.31
C SER A 4 -7.18 43.83 13.21
N GLU A 5 -7.20 44.79 12.27
CA GLU A 5 -8.24 44.88 11.23
C GLU A 5 -7.95 44.04 9.97
N GLN A 6 -6.73 43.50 9.81
CA GLN A 6 -6.39 42.66 8.64
C GLN A 6 -6.72 41.17 8.79
N LEU A 7 -7.05 40.69 9.99
CA LEU A 7 -7.39 39.28 10.24
C LEU A 7 -8.90 38.98 10.15
N LEU A 8 -9.75 40.00 10.29
CA LEU A 8 -11.20 39.85 10.28
C LEU A 8 -11.75 39.36 8.92
N PRO A 9 -11.28 39.87 7.75
CA PRO A 9 -11.77 39.41 6.46
C PRO A 9 -11.40 37.94 6.17
N ILE A 10 -10.24 37.49 6.65
CA ILE A 10 -9.75 36.12 6.47
C ILE A 10 -10.58 35.13 7.30
N LEU A 11 -10.95 35.52 8.53
CA LEU A 11 -11.79 34.70 9.41
C LEU A 11 -13.25 34.66 8.96
N ILE A 12 -13.78 35.74 8.39
CA ILE A 12 -15.14 35.79 7.83
C ILE A 12 -15.23 34.91 6.57
N HIS A 13 -14.25 34.98 5.67
CA HIS A 13 -14.21 34.11 4.49
C HIS A 13 -14.08 32.62 4.87
N TRP A 14 -13.34 32.30 5.94
CA TRP A 14 -13.23 30.93 6.44
C TRP A 14 -14.52 30.39 7.08
N ARG A 15 -15.36 31.28 7.63
CA ARG A 15 -16.64 30.90 8.27
C ARG A 15 -17.75 30.73 7.24
N GLU A 16 -17.77 31.54 6.18
CA GLU A 16 -18.74 31.43 5.09
C GLU A 16 -18.52 30.15 4.25
N ASP A 17 -17.28 29.74 3.99
CA ASP A 17 -16.97 28.47 3.29
C ASP A 17 -17.46 27.22 4.05
N LYS A 18 -17.46 27.25 5.38
CA LYS A 18 -17.99 26.16 6.22
C LYS A 18 -19.52 26.17 6.33
N MET A 19 -20.17 27.32 6.14
CA MET A 19 -21.63 27.41 6.19
C MET A 19 -22.28 27.19 4.82
N SER A 20 -21.62 27.61 3.73
CA SER A 20 -22.03 27.32 2.35
C SER A 20 -22.00 25.82 2.03
N THR A 21 -21.02 25.09 2.57
CA THR A 21 -20.90 23.63 2.40
C THR A 21 -21.93 22.82 3.18
N ALA A 22 -22.65 23.42 4.14
CA ALA A 22 -23.76 22.78 4.85
C ALA A 22 -25.12 23.00 4.17
N ALA A 23 -25.24 23.96 3.25
CA ALA A 23 -26.51 24.40 2.66
C ALA A 23 -26.85 23.76 1.31
N THR A 24 -25.89 23.16 0.60
CA THR A 24 -26.16 22.39 -0.62
C THR A 24 -26.27 20.91 -0.26
N GLY A 25 -27.49 20.38 -0.19
CA GLY A 25 -27.82 19.01 0.17
C GLY A 25 -27.33 17.91 -0.79
N ASP A 26 -26.11 18.00 -1.31
CA ASP A 26 -25.47 16.93 -2.09
C ASP A 26 -24.71 16.00 -1.13
N GLY A 27 -25.43 15.02 -0.60
CA GLY A 27 -25.12 14.23 0.59
C GLY A 27 -24.02 13.16 0.47
N SER A 28 -22.92 13.42 -0.25
CA SER A 28 -21.75 12.52 -0.24
C SER A 28 -20.65 13.04 0.70
N ASN A 29 -20.31 12.26 1.72
CA ASN A 29 -19.23 12.57 2.69
C ASN A 29 -17.85 12.09 2.20
N LEU A 30 -17.69 11.87 0.89
CA LEU A 30 -16.47 11.28 0.34
C LEU A 30 -15.31 12.27 0.44
N GLN A 31 -14.18 11.81 0.99
CA GLN A 31 -12.99 12.63 1.19
C GLN A 31 -11.76 11.95 0.61
N LEU A 32 -10.99 12.64 -0.23
CA LEU A 32 -9.68 12.17 -0.65
C LEU A 32 -8.60 12.84 0.19
N PRO A 33 -7.67 12.07 0.78
CA PRO A 33 -6.50 12.68 1.38
C PRO A 33 -5.71 13.37 0.28
N THR A 34 -4.93 14.41 0.61
CA THR A 34 -4.19 15.17 -0.41
C THR A 34 -2.86 14.49 -0.76
N PRO A 35 -2.29 14.72 -1.96
CA PRO A 35 -0.96 14.18 -2.27
C PRO A 35 0.12 14.61 -1.27
N LEU A 36 0.07 15.88 -0.84
CA LEU A 36 1.01 16.42 0.15
C LEU A 36 0.86 15.73 1.52
N SER A 37 -0.35 15.35 1.93
CA SER A 37 -0.53 14.66 3.20
C SER A 37 0.07 13.26 3.19
N ALA A 38 0.13 12.57 2.05
CA ALA A 38 0.86 11.30 1.95
C ALA A 38 2.34 11.49 2.28
N CYS A 39 2.97 12.51 1.69
CA CYS A 39 4.39 12.83 1.89
C CYS A 39 4.69 13.23 3.34
N LEU A 40 3.84 14.09 3.93
CA LEU A 40 4.01 14.54 5.31
C LEU A 40 3.78 13.41 6.32
N ILE A 41 2.76 12.57 6.13
CA ILE A 41 2.50 11.42 7.00
C ILE A 41 3.62 10.40 6.85
N SER A 42 4.08 10.13 5.64
CA SER A 42 5.22 9.25 5.36
C SER A 42 6.47 9.70 6.13
N ALA A 43 6.84 10.98 6.00
CA ALA A 43 7.96 11.57 6.72
C ALA A 43 7.76 11.54 8.25
N ALA A 44 6.56 11.83 8.75
CA ALA A 44 6.27 11.83 10.18
C ALA A 44 6.31 10.42 10.78
N VAL A 45 5.72 9.42 10.09
CA VAL A 45 5.71 8.02 10.53
C VAL A 45 7.14 7.46 10.52
N PHE A 46 7.86 7.64 9.41
CA PHE A 46 9.24 7.18 9.33
C PHE A 46 10.13 7.89 10.36
N GLY A 47 10.02 9.22 10.48
CA GLY A 47 10.75 10.01 11.47
C GLY A 47 10.45 9.58 12.90
N PHE A 48 9.19 9.28 13.23
CA PHE A 48 8.82 8.72 14.54
C PHE A 48 9.52 7.38 14.80
N PHE A 49 9.44 6.43 13.88
CA PHE A 49 10.09 5.13 14.05
C PHE A 49 11.62 5.26 14.10
N HIS A 50 12.22 6.16 13.33
CA HIS A 50 13.65 6.41 13.33
C HIS A 50 14.12 7.06 14.65
N LEU A 51 13.43 8.10 15.13
CA LEU A 51 13.79 8.81 16.36
C LEU A 51 13.55 7.98 17.63
N THR A 52 12.56 7.09 17.60
CA THR A 52 12.26 6.19 18.74
C THR A 52 12.98 4.85 18.64
N SER A 53 13.65 4.58 17.52
CA SER A 53 14.39 3.33 17.31
C SER A 53 15.62 3.28 18.20
N PRO A 54 15.91 2.14 18.85
CA PRO A 54 17.13 1.94 19.60
C PRO A 54 18.34 1.66 18.71
N PHE A 55 18.14 1.57 17.39
CA PHE A 55 19.18 1.21 16.44
C PHE A 55 19.84 2.46 15.85
N SER A 56 21.16 2.37 15.76
CA SER A 56 22.02 3.26 14.99
C SER A 56 22.53 2.52 13.74
N PHE A 57 23.00 3.25 12.73
CA PHE A 57 23.58 2.64 11.54
C PHE A 57 24.94 2.02 11.89
N ALA A 58 25.19 0.81 11.39
CA ALA A 58 26.44 0.10 11.60
C ALA A 58 27.61 0.65 10.77
N LEU A 59 27.27 1.27 9.63
CA LEU A 59 28.21 1.80 8.65
C LEU A 59 28.06 3.31 8.54
N GLU A 60 29.18 3.96 8.26
CA GLU A 60 29.20 5.32 7.74
C GLU A 60 29.02 5.26 6.22
N TYR A 61 28.23 6.19 5.67
CA TYR A 61 27.92 6.25 4.25
C TYR A 61 28.37 7.59 3.68
N ASP A 62 28.77 7.58 2.41
CA ASP A 62 29.27 8.76 1.73
C ASP A 62 28.20 9.86 1.60
N TYR A 63 28.65 11.12 1.61
CA TYR A 63 27.75 12.26 1.42
C TYR A 63 26.97 12.19 0.11
N GLN A 64 27.57 11.62 -0.95
CA GLN A 64 26.92 11.45 -2.25
C GLN A 64 25.72 10.50 -2.15
N THR A 65 25.86 9.42 -1.40
CA THR A 65 24.81 8.43 -1.11
C THR A 65 23.62 9.09 -0.41
N TRP A 66 23.90 9.88 0.63
CA TRP A 66 22.88 10.66 1.34
C TRP A 66 22.21 11.72 0.46
N PHE A 67 22.99 12.43 -0.34
CA PHE A 67 22.48 13.41 -1.28
C PHE A 67 21.55 12.76 -2.31
N PHE A 68 21.86 11.55 -2.77
CA PHE A 68 21.03 10.82 -3.71
C PHE A 68 19.69 10.35 -3.10
N LEU A 69 19.68 9.91 -1.84
CA LEU A 69 18.44 9.68 -1.08
C LEU A 69 17.61 10.96 -0.98
N PHE A 70 18.25 12.08 -0.64
CA PHE A 70 17.59 13.37 -0.54
C PHE A 70 16.96 13.81 -1.88
N LEU A 71 17.66 13.61 -3.00
CA LEU A 71 17.13 13.88 -4.34
C LEU A 71 15.88 13.03 -4.65
N ASN A 72 15.87 11.75 -4.28
CA ASN A 72 14.70 10.90 -4.46
C ASN A 72 13.51 11.35 -3.61
N ILE A 73 13.74 11.76 -2.36
CA ILE A 73 12.69 12.32 -1.48
C ILE A 73 12.13 13.62 -2.07
N ILE A 74 12.98 14.50 -2.60
CA ILE A 74 12.52 15.69 -3.32
C ILE A 74 11.72 15.27 -4.55
N ALA A 75 12.23 14.37 -5.38
CA ALA A 75 11.61 13.98 -6.64
C ALA A 75 10.17 13.46 -6.44
N ILE A 76 9.93 12.61 -5.43
CA ILE A 76 8.58 12.09 -5.16
C ILE A 76 7.65 13.16 -4.57
N SER A 77 8.18 14.10 -3.79
CA SER A 77 7.39 15.09 -3.05
C SER A 77 7.13 16.38 -3.84
N LEU A 78 8.06 16.75 -4.74
CA LEU A 78 8.05 18.02 -5.47
C LEU A 78 6.74 18.24 -6.25
N PRO A 79 6.21 17.27 -7.01
CA PRO A 79 4.92 17.46 -7.69
C PRO A 79 3.77 17.80 -6.74
N ALA A 80 3.71 17.17 -5.56
CA ALA A 80 2.67 17.42 -4.57
C ALA A 80 2.83 18.82 -3.92
N ILE A 81 4.07 19.26 -3.69
CA ILE A 81 4.39 20.60 -3.19
C ILE A 81 3.99 21.66 -4.24
N LEU A 82 4.43 21.51 -5.48
CA LEU A 82 4.10 22.44 -6.58
C LEU A 82 2.59 22.51 -6.81
N TYR A 83 1.90 21.37 -6.73
CA TYR A 83 0.45 21.31 -6.82
C TYR A 83 -0.25 22.18 -5.77
N ARG A 84 0.21 22.13 -4.51
CA ARG A 84 -0.32 22.93 -3.39
C ARG A 84 -0.23 24.44 -3.67
N PHE A 85 0.86 24.88 -4.28
CA PHE A 85 1.11 26.30 -4.58
C PHE A 85 0.54 26.75 -5.93
N SER A 86 0.17 25.82 -6.81
CA SER A 86 -0.48 26.15 -8.08
C SER A 86 -1.88 26.76 -7.86
N ARG A 87 -2.29 27.70 -8.73
CA ARG A 87 -3.65 28.27 -8.72
C ARG A 87 -4.75 27.19 -8.83
N TYR A 88 -4.42 26.04 -9.42
CA TYR A 88 -5.29 24.85 -9.50
C TYR A 88 -5.51 24.18 -8.14
N GLY A 89 -4.50 24.16 -7.26
CA GLY A 89 -4.63 23.65 -5.90
C GLY A 89 -5.46 24.57 -4.98
N ALA A 90 -5.35 25.89 -5.16
CA ALA A 90 -6.03 26.89 -4.34
C ALA A 90 -7.55 26.99 -4.60
N LYS A 91 -7.99 26.86 -5.85
CA LYS A 91 -9.42 27.02 -6.23
C LYS A 91 -10.28 25.75 -6.09
N GLN A 92 -9.68 24.58 -5.88
CA GLN A 92 -10.35 23.30 -6.11
C GLN A 92 -10.46 22.43 -4.84
N ARG A 93 -10.63 23.07 -3.68
CA ARG A 93 -10.86 22.43 -2.37
C ARG A 93 -12.28 21.88 -2.18
N SER A 94 -13.20 22.16 -3.09
CA SER A 94 -14.61 21.79 -2.97
C SER A 94 -14.91 20.45 -3.63
N GLN A 95 -15.18 19.45 -2.78
CA GLN A 95 -15.97 18.23 -3.01
C GLN A 95 -15.61 17.33 -4.20
N ILE A 96 -15.59 16.02 -3.96
CA ILE A 96 -15.52 15.05 -5.05
C ILE A 96 -16.79 15.23 -5.87
N GLY A 97 -16.66 15.61 -7.14
CA GLY A 97 -17.80 15.67 -8.04
C GLY A 97 -18.47 14.29 -8.04
N SER A 98 -19.80 14.26 -7.95
CA SER A 98 -20.65 13.05 -7.91
C SER A 98 -20.59 12.19 -9.18
N GLY A 99 -19.48 12.24 -9.93
CA GLY A 99 -19.28 11.78 -11.30
C GLY A 99 -19.36 10.28 -11.56
N ILE A 100 -19.83 9.47 -10.61
CA ILE A 100 -20.27 8.10 -10.91
C ILE A 100 -21.78 8.17 -11.19
N PRO A 101 -22.21 7.98 -12.46
CA PRO A 101 -23.63 7.91 -12.76
C PRO A 101 -24.23 6.65 -12.12
N THR A 102 -24.80 6.80 -10.92
CA THR A 102 -25.40 5.72 -10.11
C THR A 102 -26.50 4.96 -10.84
N ASP A 103 -27.16 5.62 -11.79
CA ASP A 103 -28.32 5.08 -12.50
C ASP A 103 -27.92 4.33 -13.79
N SER A 104 -26.63 4.23 -14.12
CA SER A 104 -26.18 3.48 -15.29
C SER A 104 -26.20 1.98 -15.02
N TRP A 105 -27.17 1.26 -15.58
CA TRP A 105 -27.25 -0.20 -15.44
C TRP A 105 -25.98 -0.91 -15.91
N PHE A 106 -25.36 -0.46 -17.01
CA PHE A 106 -24.11 -1.01 -17.53
C PHE A 106 -22.95 -0.84 -16.54
N LEU A 107 -22.87 0.30 -15.86
CA LEU A 107 -21.85 0.53 -14.84
C LEU A 107 -22.08 -0.40 -13.64
N GLN A 108 -23.33 -0.55 -13.20
CA GLN A 108 -23.67 -1.46 -12.09
C GLN A 108 -23.33 -2.91 -12.46
N LEU A 109 -23.69 -3.35 -13.66
CA LEU A 109 -23.34 -4.67 -14.17
C LEU A 109 -21.82 -4.85 -14.24
N GLY A 110 -21.08 -3.83 -14.70
CA GLY A 110 -19.62 -3.84 -14.72
C GLY A 110 -19.02 -4.02 -13.33
N VAL A 111 -19.54 -3.31 -12.31
CA VAL A 111 -19.09 -3.48 -10.92
C VAL A 111 -19.39 -4.89 -10.41
N TRP A 112 -20.59 -5.42 -10.66
CA TRP A 112 -20.95 -6.79 -10.27
C TRP A 112 -20.10 -7.85 -10.97
N LEU A 113 -19.75 -7.65 -12.24
CA LEU A 113 -18.82 -8.53 -12.95
C LEU A 113 -17.45 -8.54 -12.29
N LEU A 114 -16.90 -7.36 -11.95
CA LEU A 114 -15.62 -7.26 -11.26
C LEU A 114 -15.66 -7.93 -9.87
N ILE A 115 -16.77 -7.80 -9.13
CA ILE A 115 -16.96 -8.52 -7.85
C ILE A 115 -16.97 -10.03 -8.08
N GLY A 116 -17.71 -10.51 -9.08
CA GLY A 116 -17.74 -11.93 -9.45
C GLY A 116 -16.36 -12.47 -9.81
N LEU A 117 -15.57 -11.71 -10.57
CA LEU A 117 -14.18 -12.05 -10.90
C LEU A 117 -13.29 -12.07 -9.66
N ALA A 118 -13.42 -11.10 -8.75
CA ALA A 118 -12.66 -11.07 -7.49
C ALA A 118 -12.99 -12.28 -6.58
N LEU A 119 -14.26 -12.66 -6.50
CA LEU A 119 -14.71 -13.85 -5.77
C LEU A 119 -14.23 -15.14 -6.43
N LEU A 120 -14.26 -15.23 -7.76
CA LEU A 120 -13.69 -16.36 -8.48
C LEU A 120 -12.18 -16.47 -8.20
N GLY A 121 -11.45 -15.35 -8.25
CA GLY A 121 -10.03 -15.30 -7.89
C GLY A 121 -9.78 -15.78 -6.45
N THR A 122 -10.63 -15.37 -5.52
CA THR A 122 -10.63 -15.83 -4.11
C THR A 122 -10.80 -17.35 -4.01
N ILE A 123 -11.81 -17.92 -4.67
CA ILE A 123 -12.09 -19.35 -4.67
C ILE A 123 -10.92 -20.13 -5.29
N LEU A 124 -10.41 -19.68 -6.45
CA LEU A 124 -9.26 -20.28 -7.11
C LEU A 124 -8.01 -20.21 -6.24
N LYS A 125 -7.84 -19.15 -5.45
CA LYS A 125 -6.72 -19.04 -4.52
C LYS A 125 -6.84 -20.04 -3.38
N CYS A 126 -8.02 -20.20 -2.80
CA CYS A 126 -8.25 -21.23 -1.80
C CYS A 126 -8.02 -22.64 -2.38
N TYR A 127 -8.48 -22.90 -3.60
CA TYR A 127 -8.19 -24.15 -4.31
C TYR A 127 -6.69 -24.37 -4.50
N ASP A 128 -5.95 -23.36 -4.98
CA ASP A 128 -4.49 -23.41 -5.14
C ASP A 128 -3.80 -23.76 -3.81
N LEU A 129 -4.19 -23.12 -2.71
CA LEU A 129 -3.58 -23.33 -1.40
C LEU A 129 -3.93 -24.70 -0.81
N PHE A 130 -5.21 -25.02 -0.67
CA PHE A 130 -5.66 -26.19 0.09
C PHE A 130 -5.72 -27.47 -0.74
N VAL A 131 -5.95 -27.38 -2.05
CA VAL A 131 -6.12 -28.55 -2.92
C VAL A 131 -4.89 -28.80 -3.77
N ALA A 132 -4.43 -27.80 -4.55
CA ALA A 132 -3.32 -27.99 -5.46
C ALA A 132 -1.97 -28.11 -4.74
N ARG A 133 -1.75 -27.30 -3.71
CA ARG A 133 -0.53 -27.32 -2.88
C ARG A 133 -0.66 -28.15 -1.60
N GLY A 134 -1.89 -28.58 -1.26
CA GLY A 134 -2.13 -29.44 -0.10
C GLY A 134 -1.85 -28.77 1.25
N PHE A 135 -1.94 -27.44 1.37
CA PHE A 135 -1.70 -26.76 2.63
C PHE A 135 -2.71 -27.25 3.67
N SER A 136 -2.21 -27.76 4.80
CA SER A 136 -3.05 -28.04 5.96
C SER A 136 -3.03 -26.87 6.94
N VAL A 137 -4.18 -26.57 7.53
CA VAL A 137 -4.27 -25.61 8.65
C VAL A 137 -3.53 -26.13 9.89
N THR A 138 -3.27 -27.44 9.97
CA THR A 138 -2.51 -28.07 11.06
C THR A 138 -1.00 -28.11 10.81
N SER A 139 -0.55 -27.83 9.58
CA SER A 139 0.88 -27.82 9.27
C SER A 139 1.57 -26.65 9.96
N ASN A 140 2.81 -26.88 10.38
CA ASN A 140 3.60 -25.77 10.91
C ASN A 140 4.03 -24.84 9.76
N VAL A 141 4.37 -23.59 10.08
CA VAL A 141 4.71 -22.59 9.04
C VAL A 141 5.93 -22.98 8.21
N ASN A 142 6.89 -23.73 8.78
CA ASN A 142 8.09 -24.13 8.05
C ASN A 142 7.78 -25.19 6.98
N GLU A 143 6.96 -26.20 7.31
CA GLU A 143 6.44 -27.18 6.35
C GLU A 143 5.69 -26.49 5.20
N LEU A 144 4.86 -25.49 5.52
CA LEU A 144 4.14 -24.72 4.50
C LEU A 144 5.09 -23.90 3.61
N TYR A 145 6.21 -23.41 4.16
CA TYR A 145 7.24 -22.72 3.37
C TYR A 145 7.95 -23.68 2.41
N GLU A 146 8.37 -24.85 2.89
CA GLU A 146 9.02 -25.88 2.09
C GLU A 146 8.11 -26.35 0.96
N GLN A 147 6.85 -26.69 1.27
CA GLN A 147 5.82 -27.03 0.28
C GLN A 147 5.61 -25.89 -0.73
N ASN A 148 5.61 -24.63 -0.28
CA ASN A 148 5.44 -23.50 -1.16
C ASN A 148 6.65 -23.28 -2.11
N SER A 149 7.86 -23.65 -1.69
CA SER A 149 9.07 -23.58 -2.53
C SER A 149 9.22 -24.76 -3.49
N GLU A 150 8.75 -25.95 -3.12
CA GLU A 150 8.90 -27.16 -3.93
C GLU A 150 7.79 -27.29 -5.00
N ILE A 151 6.57 -26.84 -4.69
CA ILE A 151 5.43 -26.96 -5.60
C ILE A 151 5.37 -25.74 -6.53
N SER A 152 5.58 -26.01 -7.84
CA SER A 152 5.44 -25.01 -8.89
C SER A 152 4.05 -24.36 -8.88
N SER A 153 3.96 -23.11 -9.34
CA SER A 153 2.69 -22.38 -9.33
C SER A 153 1.63 -23.08 -10.20
N SER A 154 0.52 -23.51 -9.58
CA SER A 154 -0.63 -24.05 -10.32
C SER A 154 -1.25 -22.99 -11.23
N MET A 155 -1.91 -23.42 -12.31
CA MET A 155 -2.65 -22.51 -13.20
C MET A 155 -3.75 -21.75 -12.42
N ALA A 156 -4.40 -22.41 -11.47
CA ALA A 156 -5.35 -21.76 -10.56
C ALA A 156 -4.68 -20.66 -9.70
N GLY A 157 -3.47 -20.91 -9.21
CA GLY A 157 -2.65 -19.93 -8.51
C GLY A 157 -2.28 -18.71 -9.37
N LEU A 158 -1.95 -18.94 -10.65
CA LEU A 158 -1.63 -17.88 -11.60
C LEU A 158 -2.87 -17.03 -11.92
N VAL A 159 -3.98 -17.65 -12.31
CA VAL A 159 -5.23 -16.93 -12.63
C VAL A 159 -5.76 -16.20 -11.40
N SER A 160 -5.76 -16.85 -10.23
CA SER A 160 -6.20 -16.21 -8.99
C SER A 160 -5.39 -14.96 -8.69
N SER A 161 -4.06 -14.97 -8.88
CA SER A 161 -3.19 -13.82 -8.62
C SER A 161 -3.55 -12.57 -9.43
N LEU A 162 -4.17 -12.73 -10.60
CA LEU A 162 -4.65 -11.63 -11.43
C LEU A 162 -6.05 -11.14 -11.03
N LEU A 163 -6.90 -12.06 -10.57
CA LEU A 163 -8.31 -11.79 -10.30
C LEU A 163 -8.60 -11.29 -8.88
N TYR A 164 -8.02 -11.92 -7.85
CA TYR A 164 -8.31 -11.55 -6.46
C TYR A 164 -7.95 -10.07 -6.13
N PRO A 165 -6.91 -9.43 -6.70
CA PRO A 165 -6.60 -8.03 -6.43
C PRO A 165 -7.70 -7.06 -6.88
N LEU A 166 -8.62 -7.48 -7.76
CA LEU A 166 -9.82 -6.72 -8.13
C LEU A 166 -10.74 -6.43 -6.93
N ALA A 167 -10.61 -7.19 -5.83
CA ALA A 167 -11.36 -6.97 -4.60
C ALA A 167 -11.16 -5.55 -4.02
N PHE A 168 -9.96 -4.97 -4.20
CA PHE A 168 -9.69 -3.62 -3.72
C PHE A 168 -10.45 -2.54 -4.50
N PRO A 169 -10.32 -2.42 -5.85
CA PRO A 169 -11.09 -1.44 -6.59
C PRO A 169 -12.60 -1.65 -6.50
N THR A 170 -13.09 -2.89 -6.43
CA THR A 170 -14.54 -3.14 -6.25
C THR A 170 -15.05 -2.66 -4.90
N LEU A 171 -14.27 -2.82 -3.82
CA LEU A 171 -14.63 -2.30 -2.50
C LEU A 171 -14.79 -0.79 -2.52
N ILE A 172 -13.79 -0.07 -3.04
CA ILE A 172 -13.80 1.40 -3.09
C ILE A 172 -14.96 1.93 -3.92
N ILE A 173 -15.23 1.31 -5.09
CA ILE A 173 -16.30 1.75 -5.97
C ILE A 173 -17.68 1.42 -5.39
N SER A 174 -17.83 0.25 -4.75
CA SER A 174 -19.06 -0.12 -4.05
C SER A 174 -19.36 0.83 -2.88
N LEU A 175 -18.33 1.28 -2.15
CA LEU A 175 -18.48 2.31 -1.12
C LEU A 175 -18.95 3.65 -1.70
N ALA A 176 -18.38 4.08 -2.82
CA ALA A 176 -18.80 5.30 -3.51
C ALA A 176 -20.27 5.20 -3.96
N LEU A 177 -20.64 4.09 -4.59
CA LEU A 177 -22.01 3.84 -5.06
C LEU A 177 -23.01 3.74 -3.91
N HIS A 178 -22.66 3.10 -2.79
CA HIS A 178 -23.52 3.05 -1.61
C HIS A 178 -23.88 4.44 -1.07
N GLN A 179 -22.94 5.40 -1.11
CA GLN A 179 -23.16 6.74 -0.60
C GLN A 179 -24.04 7.59 -1.51
N SER A 180 -23.80 7.49 -2.81
CA SER A 180 -24.56 8.23 -3.81
C SER A 180 -25.91 7.58 -4.15
N ALA A 181 -26.13 6.32 -3.77
CA ALA A 181 -27.36 5.59 -4.07
C ALA A 181 -28.58 6.12 -3.30
N LYS A 182 -29.74 6.09 -3.97
CA LYS A 182 -31.06 6.29 -3.36
C LYS A 182 -31.29 5.26 -2.24
N PRO A 183 -32.08 5.59 -1.19
CA PRO A 183 -32.31 4.70 -0.05
C PRO A 183 -32.70 3.26 -0.40
N SER A 184 -33.55 3.08 -1.42
CA SER A 184 -33.99 1.75 -1.90
C SER A 184 -32.84 0.90 -2.48
N ALA A 185 -31.83 1.53 -3.09
CA ALA A 185 -30.69 0.84 -3.70
C ALA A 185 -29.51 0.63 -2.72
N LYS A 186 -29.52 1.28 -1.55
CA LYS A 186 -28.42 1.16 -0.57
C LYS A 186 -28.19 -0.28 -0.11
N GLN A 187 -29.26 -1.08 0.02
CA GLN A 187 -29.12 -2.47 0.46
C GLN A 187 -28.30 -3.32 -0.53
N ILE A 188 -28.49 -3.11 -1.84
CA ILE A 188 -27.73 -3.80 -2.90
C ILE A 188 -26.24 -3.48 -2.76
N TRP A 189 -25.90 -2.20 -2.57
CA TRP A 189 -24.51 -1.79 -2.41
C TRP A 189 -23.89 -2.21 -1.09
N LYS A 190 -24.67 -2.38 -0.01
CA LYS A 190 -24.18 -3.02 1.22
C LYS A 190 -23.74 -4.46 0.97
N VAL A 191 -24.52 -5.23 0.20
CA VAL A 191 -24.13 -6.59 -0.19
C VAL A 191 -22.85 -6.57 -1.02
N ALA A 192 -22.75 -5.67 -2.00
CA ALA A 192 -21.54 -5.51 -2.81
C ALA A 192 -20.28 -5.19 -1.95
N ILE A 193 -20.42 -4.33 -0.95
CA ILE A 193 -19.36 -4.02 0.02
C ILE A 193 -18.96 -5.28 0.80
N ILE A 194 -19.92 -6.03 1.35
CA ILE A 194 -19.64 -7.25 2.11
C ILE A 194 -18.88 -8.27 1.25
N LEU A 195 -19.34 -8.52 0.03
CA LEU A 195 -18.67 -9.44 -0.89
C LEU A 195 -17.25 -8.99 -1.25
N SER A 196 -17.04 -7.69 -1.46
CA SER A 196 -15.72 -7.14 -1.74
C SER A 196 -14.77 -7.25 -0.53
N ILE A 197 -15.29 -7.06 0.69
CA ILE A 197 -14.54 -7.29 1.94
C ILE A 197 -14.16 -8.76 2.06
N LEU A 198 -15.09 -9.69 1.86
CA LEU A 198 -14.81 -11.12 1.91
C LEU A 198 -13.71 -11.52 0.91
N ALA A 199 -13.76 -10.99 -0.32
CA ALA A 199 -12.71 -11.22 -1.30
C ALA A 199 -11.34 -10.63 -0.88
N CYS A 200 -11.33 -9.50 -0.16
CA CYS A 200 -10.09 -8.92 0.38
C CYS A 200 -9.46 -9.75 1.51
N LEU A 201 -10.22 -10.59 2.22
CA LEU A 201 -9.73 -11.36 3.39
C LEU A 201 -8.83 -12.55 3.02
N VAL A 202 -8.79 -12.98 1.76
CA VAL A 202 -7.92 -14.08 1.34
C VAL A 202 -6.44 -13.72 1.43
N ALA A 203 -6.08 -12.50 1.05
CA ALA A 203 -4.70 -12.04 1.09
C ALA A 203 -4.10 -12.08 2.51
N PRO A 204 -4.73 -11.52 3.55
CA PRO A 204 -4.24 -11.65 4.92
C PRO A 204 -4.31 -13.08 5.44
N LEU A 205 -5.30 -13.89 5.06
CA LEU A 205 -5.35 -15.32 5.43
C LEU A 205 -4.12 -16.06 4.90
N ASN A 206 -3.84 -15.94 3.60
CA ASN A 206 -2.66 -16.54 2.98
C ASN A 206 -1.36 -16.03 3.62
N ALA A 207 -1.32 -14.73 3.93
CA ALA A 207 -0.17 -14.11 4.58
C ALA A 207 0.08 -14.71 5.97
N VAL A 208 -0.96 -14.80 6.80
CA VAL A 208 -0.89 -15.39 8.15
C VAL A 208 -0.48 -16.86 8.09
N MET A 209 -1.07 -17.65 7.18
CA MET A 209 -0.72 -19.06 6.99
C MET A 209 0.76 -19.25 6.64
N LEU A 210 1.30 -18.38 5.79
CA LEU A 210 2.72 -18.42 5.39
C LEU A 210 3.62 -17.63 6.35
N GLY A 211 3.13 -17.16 7.51
CA GLY A 211 3.91 -16.30 8.41
C GLY A 211 4.41 -14.98 7.79
N LYS A 212 3.84 -14.57 6.66
CA LYS A 212 4.15 -13.32 5.94
C LYS A 212 3.32 -12.18 6.54
N ARG A 213 3.99 -11.11 6.96
CA ARG A 213 3.35 -10.01 7.72
C ARG A 213 2.90 -8.86 6.85
N GLY A 214 3.67 -8.57 5.81
CA GLY A 214 3.45 -7.36 5.03
C GLY A 214 2.21 -7.37 4.14
N ALA A 215 1.73 -8.55 3.72
CA ALA A 215 0.43 -8.63 3.02
C ALA A 215 -0.75 -8.32 3.96
N VAL A 216 -0.66 -8.63 5.26
CA VAL A 216 -1.63 -8.17 6.26
C VAL A 216 -1.59 -6.65 6.36
N PHE A 217 -0.39 -6.07 6.50
CA PHE A 217 -0.18 -4.61 6.57
C PHE A 217 -0.76 -3.88 5.35
N SER A 218 -0.55 -4.43 4.16
CA SER A 218 -1.06 -3.89 2.90
C SER A 218 -2.58 -3.78 2.91
N VAL A 219 -3.26 -4.87 3.29
CA VAL A 219 -4.72 -4.91 3.36
C VAL A 219 -5.24 -3.98 4.46
N THR A 220 -4.55 -3.88 5.59
CA THR A 220 -4.90 -2.95 6.67
C THR A 220 -4.82 -1.48 6.24
N ILE A 221 -3.75 -1.07 5.54
CA ILE A 221 -3.64 0.30 5.02
C ILE A 221 -4.75 0.58 4.01
N LEU A 222 -4.97 -0.33 3.06
CA LEU A 222 -6.00 -0.16 2.04
C LEU A 222 -7.41 -0.09 2.66
N ALA A 223 -7.68 -0.88 3.70
CA ALA A 223 -8.94 -0.82 4.44
C ALA A 223 -9.10 0.49 5.25
N ALA A 224 -8.01 0.99 5.85
CA ALA A 224 -8.00 2.28 6.54
C ALA A 224 -8.28 3.44 5.57
N LEU A 225 -7.67 3.41 4.38
CA LEU A 225 -7.93 4.38 3.32
C LEU A 225 -9.35 4.26 2.76
N ALA A 226 -9.89 3.06 2.59
CA ALA A 226 -11.28 2.85 2.20
C ALA A 226 -12.26 3.44 3.23
N SER A 227 -11.96 3.27 4.53
CA SER A 227 -12.75 3.83 5.63
C SER A 227 -12.69 5.35 5.67
N TYR A 228 -11.48 5.91 5.47
CA TYR A 228 -11.29 7.37 5.36
C TYR A 228 -12.05 7.93 4.15
N TYR A 229 -11.89 7.31 2.98
CA TYR A 229 -12.54 7.72 1.75
C TYR A 229 -14.06 7.74 1.88
N SER A 230 -14.61 6.68 2.47
CA SER A 230 -16.04 6.56 2.69
C SER A 230 -16.59 7.50 3.77
N GLY A 231 -15.76 8.29 4.46
CA GLY A 231 -16.22 9.13 5.55
C GLY A 231 -16.91 8.33 6.67
N ILE A 232 -16.71 7.00 6.71
CA ILE A 232 -17.25 6.13 7.75
C ILE A 232 -16.53 6.51 9.03
N ARG A 233 -17.22 7.29 9.87
CA ARG A 233 -16.76 7.55 11.23
C ARG A 233 -16.91 6.27 12.02
N LEU A 234 -15.83 5.50 12.08
CA LEU A 234 -15.75 4.36 12.98
C LEU A 234 -16.07 4.85 14.39
N ARG A 235 -17.04 4.21 15.04
CA ARG A 235 -17.34 4.51 16.45
C ARG A 235 -16.06 4.27 17.26
N LYS A 236 -15.81 5.05 18.32
CA LYS A 236 -14.63 4.88 19.18
C LYS A 236 -14.43 3.41 19.62
N ARG A 237 -15.53 2.69 19.92
CA ARG A 237 -15.52 1.25 20.24
C ARG A 237 -15.03 0.37 19.08
N THR A 238 -15.46 0.66 17.85
CA THR A 238 -15.03 -0.06 16.65
C THR A 238 -13.57 0.23 16.31
N MET A 239 -13.14 1.49 16.46
CA MET A 239 -11.72 1.84 16.32
C MET A 239 -10.88 1.11 17.36
N LEU A 240 -11.29 1.13 18.63
CA LEU A 240 -10.60 0.41 19.70
C LEU A 240 -10.54 -1.09 19.40
N ALA A 241 -11.65 -1.71 19.00
CA ALA A 241 -11.68 -3.12 18.63
C ALA A 241 -10.76 -3.42 17.43
N ALA A 242 -10.79 -2.61 16.38
CA ALA A 242 -9.91 -2.76 15.22
C ALA A 242 -8.42 -2.59 15.60
N THR A 243 -8.09 -1.61 16.45
CA THR A 243 -6.74 -1.42 16.99
C THR A 243 -6.31 -2.61 17.85
N LEU A 244 -7.18 -3.13 18.71
CA LEU A 244 -6.90 -4.32 19.52
C LEU A 244 -6.69 -5.57 18.65
N VAL A 245 -7.50 -5.76 17.61
CA VAL A 245 -7.33 -6.88 16.65
C VAL A 245 -6.03 -6.73 15.88
N ALA A 246 -5.73 -5.52 15.37
CA ALA A 246 -4.46 -5.26 14.69
C ALA A 246 -3.27 -5.49 15.62
N PHE A 247 -3.36 -5.07 16.88
CA PHE A 247 -2.35 -5.30 17.91
C PHE A 247 -2.22 -6.80 18.26
N ALA A 248 -3.31 -7.54 18.37
CA ALA A 248 -3.29 -8.98 18.62
C ALA A 248 -2.67 -9.76 17.44
N LEU A 249 -3.07 -9.45 16.20
CA LEU A 249 -2.45 -10.00 14.99
C LEU A 249 -0.96 -9.64 14.92
N PHE A 250 -0.61 -8.44 15.34
CA PHE A 250 0.76 -7.96 15.44
C PHE A 250 1.58 -8.79 16.44
N VAL A 251 1.11 -8.96 17.68
CA VAL A 251 1.77 -9.79 18.71
C VAL A 251 1.87 -11.25 18.28
N PHE A 252 0.80 -11.80 17.71
CA PHE A 252 0.82 -13.14 17.12
C PHE A 252 1.93 -13.24 16.08
N SER A 253 2.04 -12.25 15.21
CA SER A 253 3.03 -12.25 14.15
C SER A 253 4.48 -12.10 14.63
N THR A 254 4.76 -11.35 15.70
CA THR A 254 6.11 -11.30 16.30
C THR A 254 6.46 -12.60 16.98
N ARG A 255 5.49 -13.21 17.69
CA ARG A 255 5.70 -14.53 18.32
C ARG A 255 5.97 -15.63 17.31
N MET A 256 5.32 -15.60 16.16
CA MET A 256 5.61 -16.52 15.05
C MET A 256 7.04 -16.35 14.51
N LEU A 257 7.58 -15.12 14.49
CA LEU A 257 8.97 -14.90 14.13
C LEU A 257 9.92 -15.47 15.19
N SER A 258 9.65 -15.19 16.47
CA SER A 258 10.46 -15.69 17.57
C SER A 258 10.53 -17.22 17.54
N TYR A 259 9.40 -17.88 17.35
CA TYR A 259 9.34 -19.35 17.18
C TYR A 259 10.19 -19.83 15.99
N ARG A 260 10.15 -19.12 14.86
CA ARG A 260 10.96 -19.46 13.69
C ARG A 260 12.46 -19.28 13.94
N LEU A 261 12.86 -18.20 14.62
CA LEU A 261 14.26 -17.98 14.99
C LEU A 261 14.76 -19.07 15.93
N GLU A 262 13.96 -19.45 16.93
CA GLU A 262 14.27 -20.53 17.86
C GLU A 262 14.46 -21.86 17.14
N TYR A 263 13.59 -22.17 16.17
CA TYR A 263 13.74 -23.34 15.30
C TYR A 263 15.05 -23.32 14.49
N MET A 264 15.49 -22.14 14.06
CA MET A 264 16.78 -21.93 13.38
C MET A 264 17.98 -21.89 14.35
N GLY A 265 17.77 -22.18 15.65
CA GLY A 265 18.81 -22.21 16.66
C GLY A 265 19.25 -20.82 17.16
N ALA A 266 18.44 -19.78 16.96
CA ALA A 266 18.73 -18.41 17.41
C ALA A 266 17.62 -17.88 18.32
N SER A 267 17.96 -17.31 19.49
CA SER A 267 16.96 -16.57 20.28
C SER A 267 16.65 -15.22 19.64
N THR A 268 15.42 -14.73 19.79
CA THR A 268 15.02 -13.38 19.33
C THR A 268 15.91 -12.30 19.94
N GLU A 269 16.27 -12.46 21.21
CA GLU A 269 17.18 -11.55 21.92
C GLU A 269 18.54 -11.51 21.22
N ALA A 270 19.14 -12.68 20.96
CA ALA A 270 20.42 -12.77 20.27
C ALA A 270 20.34 -12.20 18.84
N ALA A 271 19.24 -12.44 18.12
CA ALA A 271 19.04 -11.91 16.78
C ALA A 271 18.92 -10.38 16.76
N VAL A 272 18.19 -9.79 17.70
CA VAL A 272 18.05 -8.34 17.86
C VAL A 272 19.37 -7.70 18.26
N GLU A 273 20.04 -8.27 19.27
CA GLU A 273 21.27 -7.69 19.80
C GLU A 273 22.46 -7.79 18.84
N ALA A 274 22.52 -8.87 18.07
CA ALA A 274 23.52 -9.07 17.03
C ALA A 274 23.18 -8.34 15.72
N GLY A 275 22.03 -7.65 15.64
CA GLY A 275 21.61 -6.93 14.43
C GLY A 275 21.30 -7.85 13.24
N ARG A 276 21.16 -9.17 13.46
CA ARG A 276 21.08 -10.23 12.42
C ARG A 276 19.91 -10.10 11.44
N PHE A 277 19.01 -9.15 11.67
CA PHE A 277 17.96 -8.83 10.71
C PHE A 277 18.52 -8.13 9.46
N THR A 278 19.57 -7.33 9.59
CA THR A 278 20.22 -6.63 8.47
C THR A 278 21.73 -6.42 8.61
N ASP A 279 22.35 -6.67 9.76
CA ASP A 279 23.76 -6.34 10.07
C ASP A 279 24.17 -4.87 9.89
N LEU A 280 23.31 -4.05 9.29
CA LEU A 280 23.47 -2.61 9.04
C LEU A 280 22.90 -1.77 10.19
N LEU A 281 22.31 -2.41 11.20
CA LEU A 281 21.74 -1.79 12.39
C LEU A 281 22.39 -2.33 13.65
N VAL A 282 22.88 -1.44 14.50
CA VAL A 282 23.45 -1.77 15.82
C VAL A 282 22.57 -1.19 16.91
N MET A 283 22.16 -2.05 17.85
CA MET A 283 21.37 -1.63 19.01
C MET A 283 22.23 -0.79 19.97
N SER A 284 21.71 0.37 20.40
CA SER A 284 22.45 1.30 21.25
C SER A 284 22.82 0.66 22.60
N PRO A 285 23.99 0.99 23.16
CA PRO A 285 24.43 0.44 24.46
C PRO A 285 23.45 0.72 25.59
N ASN A 286 22.88 1.93 25.62
CA ASN A 286 21.93 2.33 26.65
C ASN A 286 20.67 1.46 26.60
N TYR A 287 20.12 1.24 25.41
CA TYR A 287 18.94 0.41 25.25
C TYR A 287 19.22 -1.06 25.61
N ARG A 288 20.40 -1.58 25.24
CA ARG A 288 20.87 -2.92 25.64
C ARG A 288 20.98 -3.07 27.17
N SER A 289 21.51 -2.05 27.84
CA SER A 289 21.63 -2.07 29.30
C SER A 289 20.26 -2.13 30.01
N VAL A 290 19.27 -1.42 29.47
CA VAL A 290 17.89 -1.46 29.97
C VAL A 290 17.26 -2.83 29.70
N ALA A 291 17.42 -3.37 28.50
CA ALA A 291 16.86 -4.68 28.13
C ALA A 291 17.42 -5.83 28.99
N ARG A 292 18.69 -5.74 29.41
CA ARG A 292 19.38 -6.75 30.23
C ARG A 292 19.27 -6.50 31.74
N HIS A 293 18.56 -5.46 32.16
CA HIS A 293 18.49 -5.12 33.57
C HIS A 293 17.83 -6.27 34.37
N SER A 294 18.52 -6.81 35.37
CA SER A 294 18.11 -8.02 36.10
C SER A 294 16.76 -7.90 36.82
N ALA A 295 16.33 -6.68 37.13
CA ALA A 295 15.01 -6.40 37.72
C ALA A 295 13.85 -6.38 36.71
N MET A 296 14.10 -6.47 35.39
CA MET A 296 13.05 -6.47 34.38
C MET A 296 12.39 -7.86 34.31
N PRO A 297 11.06 -7.98 34.48
CA PRO A 297 10.38 -9.26 34.31
C PRO A 297 10.54 -9.83 32.89
N ASP A 298 10.65 -11.15 32.76
CA ASP A 298 10.84 -11.85 31.49
C ASP A 298 9.80 -11.50 30.43
N SER A 299 8.53 -11.37 30.83
CA SER A 299 7.43 -11.02 29.93
C SER A 299 7.56 -9.60 29.37
N LEU A 300 8.05 -8.66 30.18
CA LEU A 300 8.29 -7.28 29.78
C LEU A 300 9.52 -7.20 28.86
N ARG A 301 10.59 -7.93 29.20
CA ARG A 301 11.80 -8.06 28.38
C ARG A 301 11.50 -8.65 27.00
N ALA A 302 10.72 -9.72 26.94
CA ALA A 302 10.28 -10.31 25.67
C ALA A 302 9.48 -9.31 24.83
N THR A 303 8.56 -8.56 25.45
CA THR A 303 7.77 -7.52 24.78
C THR A 303 8.67 -6.39 24.24
N PHE A 304 9.69 -6.02 24.99
CA PHE A 304 10.67 -5.01 24.62
C PHE A 304 11.49 -5.43 23.39
N TYR A 305 11.94 -6.68 23.34
CA TYR A 305 12.61 -7.24 22.15
C TYR A 305 11.65 -7.37 20.97
N ASP A 306 10.42 -7.85 21.17
CA ASP A 306 9.40 -7.94 20.12
C ASP A 306 9.12 -6.56 19.48
N TRP A 307 9.05 -5.50 20.29
CA TRP A 307 8.91 -4.12 19.80
C TRP A 307 10.14 -3.65 19.01
N SER A 308 11.33 -3.97 19.50
CA SER A 308 12.61 -3.62 18.86
C SER A 308 12.73 -4.28 17.48
N VAL A 309 12.25 -5.51 17.33
CA VAL A 309 12.17 -6.18 16.02
C VAL A 309 11.38 -5.33 15.02
N ILE A 310 10.23 -4.77 15.40
CA ILE A 310 9.44 -3.90 14.50
C ILE A 310 10.24 -2.69 14.07
N GLN A 311 10.86 -2.02 15.03
CA GLN A 311 11.61 -0.80 14.76
C GLN A 311 12.74 -1.12 13.78
N ALA A 312 13.48 -2.22 13.99
CA ALA A 312 14.47 -2.72 13.03
C ALA A 312 13.85 -2.94 11.64
N TYR A 313 12.70 -3.62 11.55
CA TYR A 313 12.00 -3.85 10.28
C TYR A 313 11.55 -2.55 9.58
N VAL A 314 11.21 -1.49 10.31
CA VAL A 314 10.80 -0.22 9.70
C VAL A 314 12.01 0.62 9.28
N VAL A 315 13.06 0.66 10.10
CA VAL A 315 14.18 1.60 9.92
C VAL A 315 15.31 1.06 9.07
N HIS A 316 15.43 -0.26 8.86
CA HIS A 316 16.54 -0.84 8.07
C HIS A 316 16.47 -0.53 6.58
N ALA A 317 15.30 -0.17 6.06
CA ALA A 317 15.12 0.03 4.62
C ALA A 317 16.02 1.13 4.05
N VAL A 318 16.28 2.18 4.83
CA VAL A 318 17.19 3.28 4.46
C VAL A 318 18.65 2.83 4.41
N PRO A 319 19.27 2.26 5.47
CA PRO A 319 20.65 1.81 5.39
C PRO A 319 20.85 0.71 4.32
N GLU A 320 19.85 -0.16 4.08
CA GLU A 320 19.91 -1.09 2.94
C GLU A 320 19.96 -0.37 1.59
N TYR A 321 19.23 0.73 1.43
CA TYR A 321 19.30 1.55 0.22
C TYR A 321 20.66 2.25 0.07
N LEU A 322 21.19 2.81 1.16
CA LEU A 322 22.49 3.47 1.16
C LEU A 322 23.61 2.47 0.83
N PHE A 323 23.58 1.29 1.47
CA PHE A 323 24.50 0.19 1.18
C PHE A 323 24.42 -0.25 -0.29
N ALA A 324 23.21 -0.36 -0.83
CA ALA A 324 23.01 -0.69 -2.24
C ALA A 324 23.67 0.31 -3.19
N ILE A 325 23.58 1.61 -2.95
CA ILE A 325 24.22 2.61 -3.83
C ILE A 325 25.74 2.43 -3.89
N GLU A 326 26.37 2.10 -2.76
CA GLU A 326 27.82 1.99 -2.66
C GLU A 326 28.37 0.62 -3.12
N ASN A 327 27.55 -0.43 -3.10
CA ASN A 327 28.00 -1.81 -3.31
C ASN A 327 27.33 -2.52 -4.49
N PHE A 328 26.47 -1.83 -5.25
CA PHE A 328 25.82 -2.41 -6.42
C PHE A 328 26.70 -2.30 -7.66
N ASP A 329 26.88 -3.42 -8.37
CA ASP A 329 27.56 -3.39 -9.67
C ASP A 329 26.63 -2.80 -10.73
N SER A 330 27.03 -1.64 -11.28
CA SER A 330 26.33 -0.98 -12.38
C SER A 330 26.16 -1.84 -13.64
N SER A 331 26.96 -2.90 -13.81
CA SER A 331 26.80 -3.86 -14.90
C SER A 331 25.54 -4.72 -14.76
N GLU A 332 24.98 -4.83 -13.55
CA GLU A 332 23.85 -5.68 -13.20
C GLU A 332 22.49 -4.94 -13.22
N TYR A 333 22.42 -3.72 -13.77
CA TYR A 333 21.14 -3.00 -13.85
C TYR A 333 20.06 -3.81 -14.59
N GLN A 334 18.87 -3.86 -14.00
CA GLN A 334 17.79 -4.75 -14.44
C GLN A 334 16.79 -4.11 -15.42
N HIS A 335 16.90 -2.80 -15.66
CA HIS A 335 16.10 -2.06 -16.65
C HIS A 335 14.58 -2.25 -16.53
N GLY A 336 14.08 -2.38 -15.29
CA GLY A 336 12.67 -2.53 -14.97
C GLY A 336 12.27 -3.97 -14.65
N LYS A 337 13.13 -4.97 -14.91
CA LYS A 337 12.83 -6.38 -14.61
C LYS A 337 12.71 -6.64 -13.12
N PHE A 338 13.35 -5.84 -12.27
CA PHE A 338 13.31 -6.03 -10.82
C PHE A 338 12.02 -5.44 -10.21
N THR A 339 11.79 -4.13 -10.35
CA THR A 339 10.62 -3.44 -9.77
C THR A 339 9.32 -3.82 -10.46
N PHE A 340 9.35 -4.02 -11.77
CA PHE A 340 8.19 -4.36 -12.60
C PHE A 340 8.23 -5.83 -13.07
N SER A 341 8.73 -6.71 -12.20
CA SER A 341 8.91 -8.14 -12.46
C SER A 341 7.68 -8.84 -13.03
N LEU A 342 6.46 -8.44 -12.62
CA LEU A 342 5.24 -8.99 -13.21
C LEU A 342 5.11 -8.67 -14.71
N VAL A 343 5.45 -7.44 -15.12
CA VAL A 343 5.43 -7.04 -16.53
C VAL A 343 6.50 -7.80 -17.28
N ALA A 344 7.73 -7.84 -16.76
CA ALA A 344 8.83 -8.56 -17.39
C ALA A 344 8.52 -10.06 -17.58
N LYS A 345 7.98 -10.71 -16.54
CA LYS A 345 7.53 -12.10 -16.59
C LYS A 345 6.38 -12.32 -17.58
N PHE A 346 5.44 -11.39 -17.68
CA PHE A 346 4.35 -11.52 -18.65
C PHE A 346 4.86 -11.32 -20.08
N SER A 347 5.69 -10.29 -20.30
CA SER A 347 6.28 -9.99 -21.60
C SER A 347 7.17 -11.12 -22.11
N SER A 348 7.87 -11.86 -21.23
CA SER A 348 8.71 -12.99 -21.64
C SER A 348 7.95 -14.15 -22.28
N TYR A 349 6.62 -14.22 -22.14
CA TYR A 349 5.80 -15.22 -22.85
C TYR A 349 5.50 -14.85 -24.29
N PHE A 350 5.57 -13.56 -24.65
CA PHE A 350 5.12 -13.04 -25.96
C PHE A 350 6.19 -12.25 -26.71
N SER A 351 7.38 -12.12 -26.13
CA SER A 351 8.51 -11.36 -26.69
C SER A 351 9.83 -12.00 -26.30
N ASP A 352 10.92 -11.61 -26.97
CA ASP A 352 12.28 -12.11 -26.71
C ASP A 352 12.89 -11.58 -25.39
N ILE A 353 12.09 -10.98 -24.51
CA ILE A 353 12.53 -10.53 -23.19
C ILE A 353 12.78 -11.76 -22.32
N HIS A 354 14.05 -12.11 -22.10
CA HIS A 354 14.41 -13.14 -21.14
C HIS A 354 14.18 -12.65 -19.69
N TYR A 355 13.39 -13.39 -18.93
CA TYR A 355 13.12 -13.16 -17.52
C TYR A 355 13.45 -14.41 -16.70
N ASP A 356 14.47 -14.30 -15.85
CA ASP A 356 14.82 -15.29 -14.84
C ASP A 356 14.48 -14.73 -13.45
N ALA A 357 13.48 -15.34 -12.80
CA ALA A 357 13.03 -14.92 -11.48
C ALA A 357 14.09 -15.09 -10.40
N LYS A 358 14.94 -16.12 -10.50
CA LYS A 358 15.99 -16.40 -9.52
C LYS A 358 17.12 -15.41 -9.68
N ALA A 359 17.63 -15.24 -10.90
CA ALA A 359 18.66 -14.25 -11.18
C ALA A 359 18.20 -12.84 -10.77
N THR A 360 16.96 -12.46 -11.11
CA THR A 360 16.41 -11.16 -10.71
C THR A 360 16.37 -10.98 -9.19
N ALA A 361 16.03 -12.03 -8.43
CA ALA A 361 15.97 -11.96 -6.97
C ALA A 361 17.35 -11.86 -6.30
N GLU A 362 18.41 -12.30 -6.98
CA GLU A 362 19.80 -12.36 -6.48
C GLU A 362 20.62 -11.10 -6.78
N VAL A 363 20.10 -10.20 -7.62
CA VAL A 363 20.71 -8.91 -7.99
C VAL A 363 21.02 -7.98 -6.81
N PRO A 364 20.17 -7.82 -5.78
CA PRO A 364 20.50 -6.94 -4.66
C PRO A 364 21.76 -7.40 -3.92
N PRO A 365 22.66 -6.51 -3.48
CA PRO A 365 23.91 -6.88 -2.81
C PRO A 365 23.69 -7.73 -1.55
N ARG A 366 22.51 -7.56 -0.93
CA ARG A 366 22.01 -8.39 0.16
C ARG A 366 20.70 -9.04 -0.27
N THR A 367 20.76 -10.31 -0.64
CA THR A 367 19.62 -11.06 -1.18
C THR A 367 18.50 -11.21 -0.13
N TYR A 368 17.24 -11.16 -0.59
CA TYR A 368 16.03 -11.35 0.23
C TYR A 368 15.79 -10.30 1.33
N ILE A 369 16.57 -9.21 1.38
CA ILE A 369 16.30 -8.06 2.25
C ILE A 369 15.62 -6.97 1.43
N TYR A 370 14.53 -6.42 1.97
CA TYR A 370 13.83 -5.33 1.29
C TYR A 370 14.44 -3.98 1.63
N SER A 371 14.23 -3.03 0.73
CA SER A 371 14.67 -1.65 0.88
C SER A 371 13.49 -0.69 0.65
N THR A 372 13.76 0.61 0.73
CA THR A 372 12.82 1.69 0.39
C THR A 372 12.29 1.53 -1.04
N LEU A 373 11.31 2.34 -1.46
CA LEU A 373 10.91 2.45 -2.87
C LEU A 373 12.10 2.71 -3.80
N PHE A 374 13.11 3.42 -3.32
CA PHE A 374 14.23 3.88 -4.13
C PHE A 374 15.25 2.78 -4.44
N GLY A 375 15.37 1.75 -3.59
CA GLY A 375 16.31 0.64 -3.78
C GLY A 375 16.00 -0.17 -5.05
N PRO A 376 14.80 -0.78 -5.17
CA PRO A 376 14.40 -1.49 -6.38
C PRO A 376 14.47 -0.64 -7.64
N LEU A 377 14.11 0.65 -7.57
CA LEU A 377 14.23 1.57 -8.70
C LEU A 377 15.70 1.85 -9.07
N PHE A 378 16.60 1.85 -8.10
CA PHE A 378 18.04 1.97 -8.33
C PHE A 378 18.62 0.70 -8.96
N PHE A 379 18.20 -0.49 -8.54
CA PHE A 379 18.61 -1.75 -9.19
C PHE A 379 18.17 -1.82 -10.65
N ASP A 380 17.06 -1.17 -11.00
CA ASP A 380 16.60 -1.11 -12.38
C ASP A 380 17.27 -0.01 -13.22
N PHE A 381 17.47 1.18 -12.65
CA PHE A 381 17.76 2.39 -13.43
C PHE A 381 18.99 3.17 -12.95
N GLY A 382 19.70 2.70 -11.92
CA GLY A 382 20.82 3.41 -11.31
C GLY A 382 20.45 4.84 -10.90
N PHE A 383 21.31 5.80 -11.22
CA PHE A 383 21.07 7.22 -10.93
C PHE A 383 19.84 7.81 -11.65
N ALA A 384 19.39 7.20 -12.75
CA ALA A 384 18.16 7.62 -13.43
C ALA A 384 16.89 7.28 -12.63
N SER A 385 17.00 6.52 -11.52
CA SER A 385 15.87 6.24 -10.62
C SER A 385 15.18 7.51 -10.12
N VAL A 386 15.90 8.63 -9.96
CA VAL A 386 15.34 9.94 -9.57
C VAL A 386 14.26 10.42 -10.56
N LEU A 387 14.48 10.20 -11.86
CA LEU A 387 13.50 10.57 -12.90
C LEU A 387 12.25 9.68 -12.85
N VAL A 388 12.45 8.40 -12.55
CA VAL A 388 11.33 7.45 -12.36
C VAL A 388 10.54 7.79 -11.11
N THR A 389 11.23 8.09 -10.00
CA THR A 389 10.63 8.57 -8.75
C THR A 389 9.85 9.87 -8.95
N LEU A 390 10.38 10.82 -9.73
CA LEU A 390 9.66 12.04 -10.11
C LEU A 390 8.40 11.72 -10.93
N SER A 391 8.50 10.79 -11.87
CA SER A 391 7.37 10.35 -12.71
C SER A 391 6.25 9.71 -11.88
N ILE A 392 6.60 8.96 -10.83
CA ILE A 392 5.63 8.44 -9.84
C ILE A 392 4.94 9.60 -9.11
N GLY A 393 5.69 10.60 -8.64
CA GLY A 393 5.14 11.80 -8.00
C GLY A 393 4.20 12.60 -8.92
N VAL A 394 4.57 12.77 -10.19
CA VAL A 394 3.74 13.44 -11.20
C VAL A 394 2.45 12.64 -11.45
N SER A 395 2.58 11.33 -11.65
CA SER A 395 1.44 10.42 -11.86
C SER A 395 0.48 10.46 -10.67
N PHE A 396 1.00 10.51 -9.45
CA PHE A 396 0.21 10.60 -8.22
C PHE A 396 -0.67 11.86 -8.17
N VAL A 397 -0.09 13.03 -8.46
CA VAL A 397 -0.82 14.31 -8.53
C VAL A 397 -1.78 14.35 -9.72
N PHE A 398 -1.37 13.82 -10.87
CA PHE A 398 -2.20 13.73 -12.05
C PHE A 398 -3.47 12.91 -11.76
N VAL A 399 -3.31 11.68 -11.26
CA VAL A 399 -4.43 10.80 -10.91
C VAL A 399 -5.32 11.42 -9.83
N TYR A 400 -4.75 12.10 -8.82
CA TYR A 400 -5.53 12.83 -7.82
C TYR A 400 -6.52 13.83 -8.45
N ASN A 401 -6.05 14.61 -9.43
CA ASN A 401 -6.89 15.62 -10.08
C ASN A 401 -8.08 15.02 -10.82
N PHE A 402 -7.91 13.85 -11.44
CA PHE A 402 -9.00 13.14 -12.09
C PHE A 402 -9.89 12.41 -11.07
N ALA A 403 -9.31 11.78 -10.04
CA ALA A 403 -10.06 11.07 -9.01
C ALA A 403 -11.01 11.97 -8.21
N LYS A 404 -10.68 13.27 -8.05
CA LYS A 404 -11.60 14.26 -7.49
C LYS A 404 -12.88 14.47 -8.32
N ARG A 405 -12.88 14.13 -9.61
CA ARG A 405 -14.02 14.35 -10.52
C ARG A 405 -14.68 13.05 -10.94
N ASP A 406 -13.96 11.94 -10.78
CA ASP A 406 -14.34 10.63 -11.28
C ASP A 406 -13.95 9.57 -10.26
N ALA A 407 -14.94 9.09 -9.50
CA ALA A 407 -14.70 8.13 -8.45
C ALA A 407 -14.28 6.73 -8.96
N VAL A 408 -14.37 6.46 -10.27
CA VAL A 408 -13.77 5.25 -10.90
C VAL A 408 -12.24 5.26 -10.77
N LEU A 409 -11.60 6.44 -10.68
CA LEU A 409 -10.15 6.58 -10.54
C LEU A 409 -9.67 6.65 -9.09
N VAL A 410 -10.58 6.68 -8.11
CA VAL A 410 -10.22 6.71 -6.69
C VAL A 410 -9.43 5.48 -6.25
N PRO A 411 -9.74 4.23 -6.67
CA PRO A 411 -8.91 3.08 -6.31
C PRO A 411 -7.44 3.25 -6.71
N LEU A 412 -7.20 3.69 -7.95
CA LEU A 412 -5.84 3.94 -8.44
C LEU A 412 -5.15 5.05 -7.65
N TYR A 413 -5.89 6.11 -7.30
CA TYR A 413 -5.36 7.17 -6.44
C TYR A 413 -4.97 6.66 -5.05
N LEU A 414 -5.85 5.91 -4.37
CA LEU A 414 -5.57 5.37 -3.03
C LEU A 414 -4.43 4.34 -3.03
N TYR A 415 -4.28 3.59 -4.12
CA TYR A 415 -3.12 2.75 -4.34
C TYR A 415 -1.83 3.58 -4.41
N LEU A 416 -1.77 4.60 -5.27
CA LEU A 416 -0.59 5.47 -5.38
C LEU A 416 -0.32 6.24 -4.08
N TYR A 417 -1.38 6.61 -3.36
CA TYR A 417 -1.28 7.18 -2.02
C TYR A 417 -0.55 6.23 -1.08
N THR A 418 -0.86 4.94 -1.13
CA THR A 418 -0.18 3.90 -0.32
C THR A 418 1.29 3.80 -0.71
N VAL A 419 1.61 3.76 -2.02
CA VAL A 419 2.99 3.72 -2.52
C VAL A 419 3.83 4.87 -1.94
N VAL A 420 3.32 6.10 -1.98
CA VAL A 420 4.01 7.27 -1.43
C VAL A 420 4.04 7.27 0.10
N LEU A 421 2.97 6.80 0.74
CA LEU A 421 2.87 6.73 2.20
C LEU A 421 3.94 5.83 2.82
N VAL A 422 4.25 4.70 2.17
CA VAL A 422 5.20 3.70 2.70
C VAL A 422 6.56 3.72 2.00
N CYS A 423 6.81 4.68 1.10
CA CYS A 423 8.03 4.70 0.30
C CYS A 423 9.36 4.68 1.08
N PRO A 424 9.51 5.30 2.27
CA PRO A 424 10.77 5.22 3.02
C PRO A 424 10.95 3.89 3.75
N ILE A 425 9.89 3.06 3.82
CA ILE A 425 9.90 1.79 4.55
C ILE A 425 10.04 0.61 3.58
N ILE A 426 9.32 0.65 2.46
CA ILE A 426 9.27 -0.44 1.49
C ILE A 426 8.96 0.06 0.08
N CYS A 427 9.46 -0.66 -0.92
CA CYS A 427 8.92 -0.59 -2.27
C CYS A 427 7.59 -1.36 -2.38
N PHE A 428 6.48 -0.67 -2.13
CA PHE A 428 5.14 -1.27 -2.25
C PHE A 428 4.85 -1.75 -3.68
N LEU A 429 5.49 -1.20 -4.72
CA LEU A 429 5.28 -1.66 -6.10
C LEU A 429 5.71 -3.13 -6.26
N ASN A 430 6.89 -3.49 -5.75
CA ASN A 430 7.43 -4.85 -5.86
C ASN A 430 6.88 -5.78 -4.74
N MET A 431 6.72 -5.24 -3.54
CA MET A 431 6.36 -6.02 -2.36
C MET A 431 4.84 -6.22 -2.20
N PHE A 432 4.46 -7.26 -1.46
CA PHE A 432 3.10 -7.50 -0.96
C PHE A 432 1.98 -7.43 -2.02
N TYR A 433 2.27 -7.93 -3.22
CA TYR A 433 1.36 -7.92 -4.36
C TYR A 433 1.01 -6.53 -4.89
N GLY A 434 1.78 -5.49 -4.56
CA GLY A 434 1.41 -4.14 -4.94
C GLY A 434 1.30 -3.95 -6.44
N PHE A 435 2.18 -4.52 -7.26
CA PHE A 435 2.01 -4.40 -8.72
C PHE A 435 0.72 -5.05 -9.23
N TYR A 436 0.26 -6.13 -8.59
CA TYR A 436 -1.04 -6.74 -8.91
C TYR A 436 -2.22 -5.85 -8.54
N TYR A 437 -2.15 -5.12 -7.43
CA TYR A 437 -3.16 -4.12 -7.07
C TYR A 437 -3.14 -2.90 -8.00
N LEU A 438 -1.96 -2.50 -8.49
CA LEU A 438 -1.82 -1.45 -9.51
C LEU A 438 -2.52 -1.85 -10.80
N THR A 439 -2.18 -3.02 -11.35
CA THR A 439 -2.77 -3.52 -12.60
C THR A 439 -4.28 -3.75 -12.45
N ALA A 440 -4.74 -4.28 -11.32
CA ALA A 440 -6.16 -4.41 -11.04
C ALA A 440 -6.89 -3.06 -10.98
N SER A 441 -6.30 -2.04 -10.35
CA SER A 441 -6.88 -0.70 -10.26
C SER A 441 -6.95 -0.01 -11.62
N ILE A 442 -5.91 -0.14 -12.45
CA ILE A 442 -5.88 0.38 -13.82
C ILE A 442 -6.93 -0.34 -14.69
N SER A 443 -6.94 -1.68 -14.68
CA SER A 443 -7.87 -2.49 -15.46
C SER A 443 -9.32 -2.22 -15.09
N ALA A 444 -9.63 -2.15 -13.79
CA ALA A 444 -10.97 -1.79 -13.31
C ALA A 444 -11.36 -0.38 -13.77
N ALA A 445 -10.44 0.58 -13.71
CA ALA A 445 -10.72 1.95 -14.14
C ALA A 445 -11.02 2.04 -15.65
N ILE A 446 -10.24 1.35 -16.49
CA ILE A 446 -10.45 1.29 -17.94
C ILE A 446 -11.79 0.64 -18.25
N PHE A 447 -12.04 -0.53 -17.65
CA PHE A 447 -13.27 -1.31 -17.88
C PHE A 447 -14.53 -0.53 -17.49
N LEU A 448 -14.55 0.08 -16.29
CA LEU A 448 -15.72 0.82 -15.82
C LEU A 448 -15.93 2.13 -16.58
N LYS A 449 -14.85 2.80 -17.02
CA LYS A 449 -14.97 3.95 -17.94
C LYS A 449 -15.59 3.52 -19.26
N PHE A 450 -15.21 2.37 -19.80
CA PHE A 450 -15.83 1.81 -21.00
C PHE A 450 -17.33 1.55 -20.77
N CYS A 451 -17.71 0.87 -19.68
CA CYS A 451 -19.13 0.66 -19.31
C CYS A 451 -19.91 1.98 -19.18
N SER A 452 -19.29 3.01 -18.61
CA SER A 452 -19.94 4.33 -18.44
C SER A 452 -20.23 5.04 -19.77
N ARG A 453 -19.39 4.84 -20.80
CA ARG A 453 -19.53 5.48 -22.12
C ARG A 453 -20.59 4.84 -23.00
N ILE A 454 -20.91 3.55 -22.81
CA ILE A 454 -21.96 2.88 -23.60
C ILE A 454 -23.32 3.58 -23.41
N ARG A 455 -23.58 4.17 -22.23
CA ARG A 455 -24.79 4.95 -21.94
C ARG A 455 -24.91 6.22 -22.80
N SER A 456 -23.82 6.96 -23.04
CA SER A 456 -23.90 8.21 -23.78
C SER A 456 -24.30 7.99 -25.24
N PHE A 457 -23.89 6.86 -25.84
CA PHE A 457 -24.28 6.50 -27.20
C PHE A 457 -25.78 6.19 -27.31
N GLN A 458 -26.35 5.46 -26.35
CA GLN A 458 -27.79 5.15 -26.36
C GLN A 458 -28.67 6.39 -26.16
N SER A 459 -28.26 7.34 -25.30
CA SER A 459 -29.02 8.58 -25.09
C SER A 459 -28.96 9.55 -26.28
N ILE A 460 -27.85 9.55 -27.04
CA ILE A 460 -27.71 10.39 -28.24
C ILE A 460 -28.59 9.83 -29.37
N ASN A 461 -28.59 8.51 -29.58
CA ASN A 461 -29.42 7.89 -30.62
C ASN A 461 -30.93 8.05 -30.36
N HIS A 462 -31.35 7.99 -29.09
CA HIS A 462 -32.76 8.21 -28.77
C HIS A 462 -33.22 9.66 -28.98
N ARG A 463 -32.33 10.65 -28.85
CA ARG A 463 -32.62 12.07 -29.15
C ARG A 463 -32.50 12.42 -30.63
N ALA A 464 -31.74 11.65 -31.39
CA ALA A 464 -31.64 11.82 -32.84
C ALA A 464 -32.82 11.17 -33.60
N MET A 465 -33.57 10.29 -32.93
CA MET A 465 -34.75 9.60 -33.47
C MET A 465 -36.09 10.18 -32.96
N SER A 466 -36.05 11.15 -32.05
CA SER A 466 -37.21 11.93 -31.57
C SER A 466 -37.16 13.33 -32.15
#